data_AF-A0A7X0CNI9-F1
#
_entry.id   AF-A0A7X0CNI9-F1
#
_cell.length_a   1.000
_cell.length_b   1.000
_cell.length_c   1.000
_cell.angle_alpha   90.00
_cell.angle_beta   90.00
_cell.angle_gamma   90.00
#
_symmetry.space_group_name_H-M   'P 1'
#
loop_
_entity.id
_entity.type
_entity.pdbx_description
1 polymer ?
#
loop_
_entity_poly.entity_id
_entity_poly.type
_entity_poly.pdbx_seq_one_letter_code
_entity_poly.pdbx_strand_id
1 'polypeptide(L)'
;MKSTIIALFLLLAGSTVCFAQCDKSFTLTSSKTEYLDDKGNVDRAADEQTVVEINQSKVSVTIENGKQTLTGVIKSNTCNWATAFKDGKSIINTSLSEESGNGEKDYIFTIEGKDGKIRFVAESAQMPDKKIRLTIDKFEEKK
;
A
#
# COMPACT_ATOMS: atom_id res chain seq x y z
N MET A 1 17.44 -16.55 43.40
CA MET A 1 16.43 -15.55 42.98
C MET A 1 17.10 -14.33 42.38
N LYS A 2 17.70 -14.44 41.18
CA LYS A 2 18.25 -13.28 40.44
C LYS A 2 18.10 -13.45 38.92
N SER A 3 18.01 -14.69 38.42
CA SER A 3 17.92 -14.99 36.98
C SER A 3 16.52 -14.94 36.36
N THR A 4 15.44 -14.84 37.15
CA THR A 4 14.06 -14.83 36.61
C THR A 4 13.55 -13.45 36.20
N ILE A 5 14.24 -12.37 36.57
CA ILE A 5 13.81 -10.99 36.24
C ILE A 5 14.20 -10.59 34.81
N ILE A 6 15.23 -11.22 34.23
CA ILE A 6 15.76 -10.87 32.90
C ILE A 6 14.82 -11.35 31.77
N ALA A 7 14.10 -12.47 31.99
CA ALA A 7 13.20 -13.03 30.98
C ALA A 7 11.95 -12.17 30.74
N LEU A 8 11.51 -11.37 31.73
CA LEU A 8 10.32 -10.54 31.62
C LEU A 8 10.56 -9.24 30.82
N PHE A 9 11.81 -8.75 30.79
CA PHE A 9 12.17 -7.56 29.99
C PHE A 9 12.35 -7.86 28.49
N LEU A 10 12.72 -9.09 28.11
CA LEU A 10 12.89 -9.46 26.69
C LEU A 10 11.55 -9.62 25.94
N LEU A 11 10.47 -10.00 26.62
CA LEU A 11 9.15 -10.23 26.01
C LEU A 11 8.43 -8.93 25.61
N LEU A 12 8.80 -7.79 26.22
CA LEU A 12 8.20 -6.48 25.94
C LEU A 12 8.86 -5.76 24.75
N ALA A 13 10.03 -6.21 24.29
CA ALA A 13 10.74 -5.58 23.17
C ALA A 13 10.26 -6.08 21.78
N GLY A 14 9.46 -7.15 21.72
CA GLY A 14 9.05 -7.78 20.45
C GLY A 14 7.83 -7.14 19.77
N SER A 15 7.07 -6.29 20.46
CA SER A 15 5.81 -5.75 19.92
C SER A 15 5.93 -4.38 19.24
N THR A 16 7.06 -3.68 19.39
CA THR A 16 7.23 -2.31 18.86
C THR A 16 7.72 -2.26 17.41
N VAL A 17 8.27 -3.37 16.88
CA VAL A 17 8.89 -3.40 15.55
C VAL A 17 7.90 -3.31 14.39
N CYS A 18 6.64 -3.73 14.61
CA CYS A 18 5.61 -3.71 13.56
C CYS A 18 5.10 -2.30 13.24
N PHE A 19 5.12 -1.37 14.21
CA PHE A 19 4.60 -0.02 14.02
C PHE A 19 5.54 0.89 13.22
N ALA A 20 6.86 0.73 13.38
CA ALA A 20 7.85 1.62 12.77
C ALA A 20 7.85 1.61 11.23
N GLN A 21 7.32 0.56 10.60
CA GLN A 21 7.25 0.46 9.15
C GLN A 21 6.03 1.16 8.55
N CYS A 22 4.95 1.35 9.32
CA CYS A 22 3.78 2.09 8.86
C CYS A 22 4.04 3.60 8.74
N ASP A 23 5.01 4.11 9.49
CA ASP A 23 5.35 5.54 9.52
C ASP A 23 6.37 5.93 8.42
N LYS A 24 6.89 4.95 7.66
CA LYS A 24 7.85 5.21 6.59
C LYS A 24 7.14 5.79 5.37
N SER A 25 7.79 6.78 4.77
CA SER A 25 7.38 7.28 3.47
C SER A 25 8.04 6.43 2.39
N PHE A 26 7.28 6.03 1.37
CA PHE A 26 7.80 5.21 0.28
C PHE A 26 7.07 5.48 -1.03
N THR A 27 7.71 5.06 -2.12
CA THR A 27 7.20 5.14 -3.49
C THR A 27 7.18 3.75 -4.10
N LEU A 28 6.06 3.41 -4.73
CA LEU A 28 5.89 2.24 -5.58
C LEU A 28 5.73 2.70 -7.02
N THR A 29 6.53 2.16 -7.93
CA THR A 29 6.40 2.43 -9.37
C THR A 29 6.02 1.15 -10.10
N SER A 30 5.03 1.25 -10.97
CA SER A 30 4.59 0.22 -11.90
C SER A 30 4.57 0.76 -13.32
N SER A 31 4.93 -0.06 -14.30
CA SER A 31 4.81 0.20 -15.74
C SER A 31 3.55 -0.41 -16.35
N LYS A 32 2.73 -1.12 -15.54
CA LYS A 32 1.51 -1.78 -15.98
C LYS A 32 0.39 -1.70 -14.94
N THR A 33 -0.81 -1.41 -15.41
CA THR A 33 -2.04 -1.43 -14.62
C THR A 33 -2.97 -2.52 -15.13
N GLU A 34 -3.46 -3.38 -14.24
CA GLU A 34 -4.43 -4.42 -14.56
C GLU A 34 -5.75 -4.15 -13.85
N TYR A 35 -6.83 -4.13 -14.61
CA TYR A 35 -8.20 -4.00 -14.11
C TYR A 35 -8.80 -5.38 -14.06
N LEU A 36 -9.14 -5.80 -12.85
CA LEU A 36 -9.67 -7.12 -12.56
C LEU A 36 -11.19 -7.09 -12.42
N ASP A 37 -11.84 -8.17 -12.82
CA ASP A 37 -13.25 -8.44 -12.51
C ASP A 37 -13.43 -8.93 -11.05
N ASP A 38 -14.68 -9.20 -10.67
CA ASP A 38 -15.09 -9.73 -9.37
C ASP A 38 -14.44 -11.09 -9.03
N LYS A 39 -14.08 -11.87 -10.05
CA LYS A 39 -13.43 -13.18 -9.96
C LYS A 39 -11.89 -13.07 -9.95
N GLY A 40 -11.34 -11.87 -10.10
CA GLY A 40 -9.90 -11.62 -10.12
C GLY A 40 -9.22 -11.92 -11.47
N ASN A 41 -9.99 -12.13 -12.53
CA ASN A 41 -9.46 -12.23 -13.89
C ASN A 41 -9.14 -10.86 -14.45
N VAL A 42 -8.14 -10.77 -15.32
CA VAL A 42 -7.81 -9.52 -16.01
C VAL A 42 -8.88 -9.24 -17.08
N ASP A 43 -9.66 -8.19 -16.86
CA ASP A 43 -10.65 -7.67 -17.82
C ASP A 43 -9.97 -6.72 -18.81
N ARG A 44 -9.08 -5.86 -18.31
CA ARG A 44 -8.29 -4.91 -19.10
C ARG A 44 -6.89 -4.77 -18.53
N ALA A 45 -5.91 -4.52 -19.39
CA ALA A 45 -4.58 -4.06 -18.97
C ALA A 45 -4.18 -2.81 -19.75
N ALA A 46 -3.36 -1.97 -19.14
CA ALA A 46 -2.76 -0.80 -19.75
C ALA A 46 -1.25 -0.76 -19.44
N ASP A 47 -0.44 -0.55 -20.47
CA ASP A 47 1.00 -0.30 -20.34
C ASP A 47 1.19 1.20 -20.08
N GLU A 48 1.14 1.56 -18.79
CA GLU A 48 1.18 2.94 -18.32
C GLU A 48 2.02 3.02 -17.05
N GLN A 49 2.77 4.10 -16.89
CA GLN A 49 3.46 4.35 -15.64
C GLN A 49 2.47 4.81 -14.58
N THR A 50 2.44 4.10 -13.46
CA THR A 50 1.73 4.51 -12.25
C THR A 50 2.72 4.60 -11.09
N VAL A 51 2.72 5.75 -10.41
CA VAL A 51 3.55 6.03 -9.23
C VAL A 51 2.63 6.24 -8.04
N VAL A 52 2.78 5.40 -7.01
CA VAL A 52 2.04 5.50 -5.75
C VAL A 52 3.00 5.96 -4.67
N GLU A 53 2.79 7.16 -4.14
CA GLU A 53 3.56 7.71 -3.03
C GLU A 53 2.73 7.68 -1.76
N ILE A 54 3.25 7.05 -0.72
CA ILE A 54 2.59 6.90 0.58
C ILE A 54 3.50 7.49 1.64
N ASN A 55 2.94 8.31 2.53
CA ASN A 55 3.59 8.75 3.75
C ASN A 55 2.68 8.49 4.96
N GLN A 56 3.03 9.03 6.13
CA GLN A 56 2.30 8.77 7.37
C GLN A 56 0.81 9.16 7.33
N SER A 57 0.42 10.18 6.55
CA SER A 57 -0.95 10.71 6.55
C SER A 57 -1.58 10.90 5.18
N LYS A 58 -0.81 10.75 4.10
CA LYS A 58 -1.26 11.04 2.73
C LYS A 58 -0.87 9.97 1.75
N VAL A 59 -1.69 9.86 0.71
CA VAL A 59 -1.39 9.08 -0.49
C VAL A 59 -1.50 9.99 -1.71
N SER A 60 -0.58 9.80 -2.66
CA SER A 60 -0.63 10.37 -4.00
C SER A 60 -0.50 9.23 -5.02
N VAL A 61 -1.36 9.21 -6.03
CA VAL A 61 -1.31 8.25 -7.14
C VAL A 61 -1.25 9.02 -8.44
N THR A 62 -0.14 8.90 -9.14
CA THR A 62 0.12 9.58 -10.41
C THR A 62 0.10 8.55 -11.54
N ILE A 63 -0.78 8.71 -12.52
CA ILE A 63 -1.04 7.76 -13.61
C ILE A 63 -0.63 8.39 -14.95
N GLU A 64 -0.20 7.56 -15.90
CA GLU A 64 0.22 7.94 -17.26
C GLU A 64 1.29 9.06 -17.27
N ASN A 65 2.32 8.96 -16.44
CA ASN A 65 3.38 9.97 -16.30
C ASN A 65 2.84 11.38 -15.94
N GLY A 66 1.78 11.45 -15.13
CA GLY A 66 1.27 12.73 -14.60
C GLY A 66 0.08 13.32 -15.33
N LYS A 67 -0.54 12.59 -16.26
CA LYS A 67 -1.80 13.04 -16.87
C LYS A 67 -2.97 13.04 -15.89
N GLN A 68 -2.95 12.13 -14.92
CA GLN A 68 -3.95 12.07 -13.86
C GLN A 68 -3.25 11.89 -12.52
N THR A 69 -3.66 12.70 -11.54
CA THR A 69 -3.17 12.63 -10.17
C THR A 69 -4.35 12.54 -9.22
N LEU A 70 -4.31 11.54 -8.34
CA LEU A 70 -5.23 11.37 -7.22
C LEU A 70 -4.46 11.66 -5.94
N THR A 71 -5.01 12.49 -5.07
CA THR A 71 -4.41 12.74 -3.75
C THR A 71 -5.44 12.56 -2.66
N GLY A 72 -4.98 12.23 -1.46
CA GLY A 72 -5.89 12.04 -0.35
C GLY A 72 -5.24 11.70 0.98
N VAL A 73 -6.08 11.52 1.99
CA VAL A 73 -5.67 11.28 3.38
C VAL A 73 -5.83 9.81 3.74
N ILE A 74 -4.91 9.31 4.56
CA ILE A 74 -4.98 7.96 5.13
C ILE A 74 -5.93 8.00 6.33
N LYS A 75 -6.98 7.19 6.27
CA LYS A 75 -7.95 6.99 7.37
C LYS A 75 -7.43 5.98 8.39
N SER A 76 -6.73 4.95 7.93
CA SER A 76 -6.07 3.97 8.79
C SER A 76 -5.00 3.21 8.01
N ASN A 77 -3.93 2.80 8.69
CA ASN A 77 -2.87 1.97 8.12
C ASN A 77 -2.58 0.81 9.08
N THR A 78 -2.61 -0.42 8.57
CA THR A 78 -2.18 -1.61 9.31
C THR A 78 -1.05 -2.27 8.55
N CYS A 79 0.08 -2.49 9.22
CA CYS A 79 1.25 -3.16 8.63
C CYS A 79 1.60 -4.41 9.41
N ASN A 80 1.67 -5.53 8.70
CA ASN A 80 2.03 -6.83 9.24
C ASN A 80 3.13 -7.42 8.35
N TRP A 81 4.35 -6.92 8.52
CA TRP A 81 5.52 -7.35 7.78
C TRP A 81 6.45 -8.13 8.68
N ALA A 82 6.77 -9.37 8.28
CA ALA A 82 7.88 -10.12 8.87
C ALA A 82 9.22 -9.55 8.40
N THR A 83 9.28 -9.11 7.14
CA THR A 83 10.40 -8.34 6.58
C THR A 83 9.83 -7.27 5.66
N ALA A 84 10.17 -6.00 5.93
CA ALA A 84 9.64 -4.85 5.21
C ALA A 84 9.67 -5.08 3.69
N PHE A 85 8.51 -4.96 3.04
CA PHE A 85 8.37 -5.03 1.59
C PHE A 85 8.89 -6.32 0.91
N LYS A 86 9.13 -7.38 1.70
CA LYS A 86 9.58 -8.69 1.21
C LYS A 86 8.62 -9.81 1.59
N ASP A 87 8.17 -9.82 2.84
CA ASP A 87 7.26 -10.84 3.38
C ASP A 87 6.28 -10.21 4.37
N GLY A 88 5.01 -10.18 3.96
CA GLY A 88 3.90 -9.63 4.72
C GLY A 88 3.03 -8.69 3.90
N LYS A 89 2.24 -7.86 4.59
CA LYS A 89 1.33 -6.92 3.92
C LYS A 89 1.03 -5.66 4.72
N SER A 90 0.66 -4.61 3.99
CA SER A 90 -0.01 -3.42 4.51
C SER A 90 -1.43 -3.31 3.95
N ILE A 91 -2.37 -2.87 4.80
CA ILE A 91 -3.72 -2.49 4.41
C ILE A 91 -3.93 -1.02 4.78
N ILE A 92 -4.18 -0.17 3.78
CA ILE A 92 -4.34 1.27 3.92
C ILE A 92 -5.75 1.64 3.46
N ASN A 93 -6.55 2.17 4.38
CA ASN A 93 -7.83 2.79 4.03
C ASN A 93 -7.56 4.27 3.77
N THR A 94 -7.94 4.76 2.60
CA THR A 94 -7.72 6.15 2.19
C THR A 94 -8.91 6.67 1.41
N SER A 95 -9.00 7.98 1.30
CA SER A 95 -10.02 8.66 0.53
C SER A 95 -9.32 9.61 -0.42
N LEU A 96 -9.48 9.37 -1.72
CA LEU A 96 -8.76 10.04 -2.80
C LEU A 96 -9.69 10.92 -3.63
N SER A 97 -9.20 12.08 -4.03
CA SER A 97 -9.85 12.96 -5.00
C SER A 97 -8.92 13.24 -6.18
N GLU A 98 -9.51 13.36 -7.37
CA GLU A 98 -8.82 13.94 -8.52
C GLU A 98 -8.65 15.45 -8.33
N GLU A 99 -7.51 16.00 -8.75
CA GLU A 99 -7.29 17.46 -8.74
C GLU A 99 -8.34 18.22 -9.58
N SER A 100 -8.94 17.56 -10.57
CA SER A 100 -9.98 18.11 -11.45
C SER A 100 -11.36 18.29 -10.78
N GLY A 101 -11.56 17.79 -9.56
CA GLY A 101 -12.77 18.05 -8.77
C GLY A 101 -13.90 17.01 -8.88
N ASN A 102 -13.62 15.78 -9.34
CA ASN A 102 -14.62 14.70 -9.48
C ASN A 102 -15.09 14.06 -8.15
N GLY A 103 -14.91 14.73 -7.01
CA GLY A 103 -15.28 14.25 -5.68
C GLY A 103 -14.29 13.26 -5.06
N GLU A 104 -14.52 12.96 -3.79
CA GLU A 104 -13.71 12.04 -2.99
C GLU A 104 -14.25 10.61 -3.10
N LYS A 105 -13.37 9.62 -3.25
CA LYS A 105 -13.70 8.19 -3.32
C LYS A 105 -12.85 7.41 -2.33
N ASP A 106 -13.50 6.48 -1.63
CA ASP A 106 -12.84 5.62 -0.67
C ASP A 106 -12.18 4.42 -1.35
N TYR A 107 -10.95 4.16 -0.95
CA TYR A 107 -10.16 3.03 -1.41
C TYR A 107 -9.54 2.25 -0.25
N ILE A 108 -9.44 0.94 -0.47
CA ILE A 108 -8.66 0.01 0.34
C ILE A 108 -7.46 -0.39 -0.51
N PHE A 109 -6.25 -0.02 -0.07
CA PHE A 109 -5.01 -0.44 -0.68
C PHE A 109 -4.41 -1.60 0.07
N THR A 110 -4.17 -2.70 -0.63
CA THR A 110 -3.44 -3.86 -0.13
C THR A 110 -2.10 -3.92 -0.83
N ILE A 111 -1.02 -3.75 -0.06
CA ILE A 111 0.36 -3.94 -0.52
C ILE A 111 0.84 -5.25 0.09
N GLU A 112 1.14 -6.24 -0.73
CA GLU A 112 1.58 -7.56 -0.28
C GLU A 112 2.93 -7.89 -0.89
N GLY A 113 3.88 -8.29 -0.06
CA GLY A 113 5.16 -8.81 -0.49
C GLY A 113 5.22 -10.31 -0.21
N LYS A 114 5.58 -11.08 -1.23
CA LYS A 114 5.83 -12.52 -1.12
C LYS A 114 6.94 -12.91 -2.06
N ASP A 115 7.90 -13.69 -1.57
CA ASP A 115 9.07 -14.14 -2.33
C ASP A 115 9.85 -12.98 -2.99
N GLY A 116 9.88 -11.82 -2.33
CA GLY A 116 10.55 -10.61 -2.83
C GLY A 116 9.83 -9.91 -3.99
N LYS A 117 8.61 -10.33 -4.35
CA LYS A 117 7.74 -9.63 -5.29
C LYS A 117 6.68 -8.85 -4.53
N ILE A 118 6.46 -7.60 -4.92
CA ILE A 118 5.45 -6.74 -4.33
C ILE A 118 4.27 -6.61 -5.29
N ARG A 119 3.07 -6.83 -4.77
CA ARG A 119 1.80 -6.61 -5.46
C ARG A 119 1.03 -5.53 -4.73
N PHE A 120 0.48 -4.60 -5.49
CA PHE A 120 -0.45 -3.60 -4.99
C PHE A 120 -1.83 -3.88 -5.57
N VAL A 121 -2.86 -3.84 -4.72
CA VAL A 121 -4.27 -3.93 -5.14
C VAL A 121 -5.04 -2.77 -4.53
N ALA A 122 -5.82 -2.09 -5.35
CA ALA A 122 -6.79 -1.08 -4.92
C ALA A 122 -8.22 -1.56 -5.17
N GLU A 123 -9.05 -1.40 -4.14
CA GLU A 123 -10.47 -1.76 -4.14
C GLU A 123 -11.29 -0.58 -3.63
N SER A 124 -12.52 -0.42 -4.12
CA SER A 124 -13.42 0.67 -3.73
C SER A 124 -14.83 0.11 -3.54
N ALA A 125 -15.49 0.47 -2.45
CA ALA A 125 -16.87 0.05 -2.19
C ALA A 125 -17.86 0.61 -3.22
N GLN A 126 -17.51 1.72 -3.88
CA GLN A 126 -18.28 2.31 -4.97
C GLN A 126 -18.14 1.53 -6.29
N MET A 127 -17.15 0.65 -6.40
CA MET A 127 -16.89 -0.21 -7.56
C MET A 127 -16.58 -1.65 -7.10
N PRO A 128 -17.53 -2.34 -6.44
CA PRO A 128 -17.26 -3.62 -5.77
C PRO A 128 -16.84 -4.74 -6.72
N ASP A 129 -17.26 -4.67 -7.99
CA ASP A 129 -16.98 -5.67 -9.02
C ASP A 129 -15.69 -5.39 -9.81
N LYS A 130 -14.91 -4.38 -9.40
CA LYS A 130 -13.67 -3.98 -10.06
C LYS A 130 -12.55 -3.81 -9.05
N LYS A 131 -11.38 -4.32 -9.41
CA LYS A 131 -10.14 -4.12 -8.65
C LYS A 131 -9.05 -3.63 -9.58
N ILE A 132 -8.13 -2.83 -9.06
CA ILE A 132 -6.94 -2.42 -9.79
C ILE A 132 -5.75 -3.14 -9.18
N ARG A 133 -4.94 -3.79 -10.00
CA ARG A 133 -3.70 -4.46 -9.60
C ARG A 133 -2.51 -3.84 -10.30
N LEU A 134 -1.49 -3.52 -9.52
CA LEU A 134 -0.18 -3.10 -10.02
C LEU A 134 0.86 -4.16 -9.65
N THR A 135 1.68 -4.53 -10.62
CA THR A 135 2.92 -5.29 -10.36
C THR A 135 4.03 -4.28 -10.18
N ILE A 136 4.68 -4.28 -9.01
CA ILE A 136 5.62 -3.22 -8.69
C ILE A 136 6.99 -3.53 -9.30
N ASP A 137 7.46 -2.62 -10.15
CA ASP A 137 8.78 -2.68 -10.78
C ASP A 137 9.87 -2.11 -9.88
N LYS A 138 9.51 -1.09 -9.07
CA LYS A 138 10.45 -0.40 -8.21
C LYS A 138 9.80 0.00 -6.89
N PHE A 139 10.53 -0.20 -5.81
CA PHE A 139 10.19 0.26 -4.47
C PHE A 139 11.31 1.16 -3.94
N GLU A 140 10.95 2.30 -3.37
CA GLU A 140 11.90 3.25 -2.78
C GLU A 140 11.39 3.77 -1.44
N GLU A 141 12.12 3.50 -0.35
CA GLU A 141 11.88 4.15 0.94
C GLU A 141 12.49 5.55 0.93
N LYS A 142 11.70 6.57 1.26
CA LYS A 142 12.18 7.95 1.43
C LYS A 142 12.81 8.09 2.81
N LYS A 143 14.07 8.54 2.83
CA LYS A 143 14.84 8.79 4.06
C LYS A 143 14.39 10.06 4.77
#